data_AF-A0ABD6PAM4-F1
#
_entry.id   AF-A0ABD6PAM4-F1
#
_cell.length_a   1.000
_cell.length_b   1.000
_cell.length_c   1.000
_cell.angle_alpha   90.00
_cell.angle_beta   90.00
_cell.angle_gamma   90.00
#
_symmetry.space_group_name_H-M   'P 1'
#
loop_
_entity.id
_entity.type
_entity.pdbx_description
1 polymer ?
#
loop_
_entity_poly.entity_id
_entity_poly.type
_entity_poly.pdbx_seq_one_letter_code
_entity_poly.pdbx_strand_id
1 'polypeptide(L)'
;MAPSPRSRSAERLVDIIIALHRNGSVNRRDLMQKFGITERTVYRDLQALSPIIEHDGKGRYQLLPAYQTCRCVHCPEANDETPQR
;
A
#
# COMPACT_ATOMS: atom_id res chain seq x y z
N MET A 1 12.37 -27.63 -13.43
CA MET A 1 11.92 -27.22 -12.08
C MET A 1 10.67 -26.37 -12.24
N ALA A 2 9.51 -26.84 -11.79
CA ALA A 2 8.34 -25.97 -11.68
C ALA A 2 8.67 -24.84 -10.70
N PRO A 3 8.26 -23.58 -10.94
CA PRO A 3 8.46 -22.52 -9.97
C PRO A 3 7.87 -22.98 -8.64
N SER A 4 8.69 -22.95 -7.58
CA SER A 4 8.22 -23.28 -6.26
C SER A 4 6.99 -22.42 -5.95
N PRO A 5 5.94 -22.97 -5.33
CA PRO A 5 4.74 -22.22 -4.96
C PRO A 5 5.06 -21.34 -3.75
N ARG A 6 6.09 -20.48 -3.84
CA ARG A 6 6.17 -19.29 -2.99
C ARG A 6 4.79 -18.66 -3.07
N SER A 7 4.15 -18.54 -1.90
CA SER A 7 2.70 -18.45 -1.83
C SER A 7 2.17 -17.39 -2.78
N ARG A 8 1.28 -17.77 -3.72
CA ARG A 8 0.64 -16.81 -4.64
C ARG A 8 0.00 -15.63 -3.89
N SER A 9 -0.37 -15.81 -2.61
CA SER A 9 -0.85 -14.69 -1.78
C SER A 9 0.27 -13.74 -1.37
N ALA A 10 1.46 -14.24 -1.03
CA ALA A 10 2.60 -13.40 -0.67
C ALA A 10 3.03 -12.53 -1.85
N GLU A 11 3.11 -13.11 -3.05
CA GLU A 11 3.41 -12.36 -4.28
C GLU A 11 2.39 -11.24 -4.52
N ARG A 12 1.09 -11.53 -4.40
CA ARG A 12 0.04 -10.51 -4.52
C ARG A 12 0.14 -9.42 -3.46
N LEU A 13 0.42 -9.76 -2.20
CA LEU A 13 0.57 -8.78 -1.13
C LEU A 13 1.74 -7.84 -1.39
N VAL A 14 2.88 -8.38 -1.82
CA VAL A 14 4.05 -7.57 -2.22
C VAL A 14 3.69 -6.65 -3.38
N ASP A 15 3.03 -7.16 -4.41
CA ASP A 15 2.59 -6.36 -5.56
C ASP A 15 1.64 -5.22 -5.15
N ILE A 16 0.71 -5.48 -4.23
CA ILE A 16 -0.22 -4.47 -3.71
C ILE A 16 0.54 -3.39 -2.94
N ILE A 17 1.48 -3.77 -2.07
CA ILE A 17 2.32 -2.82 -1.33
C ILE A 17 3.14 -1.95 -2.29
N ILE A 18 3.75 -2.56 -3.32
CA ILE A 18 4.50 -1.81 -4.35
C ILE A 18 3.57 -0.81 -5.07
N ALA A 19 2.38 -1.23 -5.45
CA ALA A 19 1.41 -0.36 -6.12
C ALA A 19 0.96 0.80 -5.22
N LEU A 20 0.75 0.54 -3.92
CA LEU A 20 0.41 1.56 -2.94
C LEU A 20 1.52 2.63 -2.80
N HIS A 21 2.79 2.22 -2.70
CA HIS A 21 3.90 3.18 -2.62
C HIS A 21 4.12 3.97 -3.93
N ARG A 22 3.91 3.34 -5.10
CA ARG A 22 4.13 3.99 -6.41
C ARG A 22 2.99 4.92 -6.81
N ASN A 23 1.75 4.47 -6.61
CA ASN A 23 0.56 5.14 -7.13
C ASN A 23 -0.20 5.93 -6.04
N GLY A 24 0.15 5.75 -4.77
CA GLY A 24 -0.54 6.33 -3.61
C GLY A 24 -1.82 5.59 -3.23
N SER A 25 -2.52 4.98 -4.19
CA SER A 25 -3.74 4.20 -3.94
C SER A 25 -3.93 3.04 -4.92
N VAL A 26 -4.78 2.08 -4.54
CA VAL A 26 -5.21 0.95 -5.36
C VAL A 26 -6.73 0.80 -5.31
N ASN A 27 -7.35 0.37 -6.42
CA ASN A 27 -8.78 0.09 -6.47
C ASN A 27 -9.05 -1.43 -6.42
N ARG A 28 -10.05 -1.84 -5.64
CA ARG A 28 -10.46 -3.25 -5.52
C ARG A 28 -10.75 -3.91 -6.87
N ARG A 29 -11.46 -3.23 -7.78
CA ARG A 29 -11.82 -3.77 -9.10
C ARG A 29 -10.57 -4.00 -9.96
N ASP A 30 -9.61 -3.08 -9.91
CA ASP A 30 -8.36 -3.20 -10.65
C ASP A 30 -7.53 -4.38 -10.12
N LEU A 31 -7.51 -4.61 -8.81
CA LEU A 31 -6.84 -5.78 -8.22
C LEU A 31 -7.49 -7.09 -8.67
N MET A 32 -8.83 -7.15 -8.75
CA MET A 32 -9.54 -8.33 -9.25
C MET A 32 -9.15 -8.64 -10.70
N GLN A 33 -9.15 -7.63 -11.57
CA GLN A 33 -8.80 -7.77 -12.98
C GLN A 33 -7.32 -8.12 -13.15
N LYS A 34 -6.42 -7.42 -12.45
CA LYS A 34 -4.97 -7.64 -12.52
C LYS A 34 -4.58 -9.07 -12.16
N PHE A 35 -5.16 -9.62 -11.10
CA PHE A 35 -4.77 -10.94 -10.59
C PHE A 35 -5.70 -12.07 -11.03
N GLY A 36 -6.81 -11.77 -11.72
CA GLY A 36 -7.82 -12.77 -12.10
C GLY A 36 -8.46 -13.45 -10.89
N ILE A 37 -8.72 -12.70 -9.82
CA ILE A 37 -9.26 -13.23 -8.56
C ILE A 37 -10.61 -12.61 -8.18
N THR A 38 -11.32 -13.31 -7.29
CA THR A 38 -12.61 -12.85 -6.78
C THR A 38 -12.47 -11.68 -5.81
N GLU A 39 -13.57 -10.93 -5.64
CA GLU A 39 -13.70 -9.88 -4.63
C GLU A 39 -13.37 -10.38 -3.22
N ARG A 40 -13.83 -11.60 -2.86
CA ARG A 40 -13.52 -12.23 -1.56
C ARG A 40 -12.01 -12.40 -1.35
N THR A 41 -11.28 -12.79 -2.38
CA THR A 41 -9.82 -12.96 -2.31
C THR A 41 -9.12 -11.61 -2.15
N VAL A 42 -9.56 -10.58 -2.88
CA VAL A 42 -9.02 -9.22 -2.74
C VAL A 42 -9.26 -8.69 -1.34
N TYR A 43 -10.47 -8.83 -0.78
CA TYR A 43 -10.73 -8.38 0.59
C TYR A 43 -9.85 -9.09 1.61
N ARG A 44 -9.63 -10.41 1.49
CA ARG A 44 -8.73 -11.12 2.40
C ARG A 44 -7.31 -10.57 2.32
N ASP A 45 -6.81 -10.32 1.11
CA ASP A 45 -5.46 -9.79 0.91
C ASP A 45 -5.36 -8.34 1.45
N LEU A 46 -6.37 -7.49 1.22
CA LEU A 46 -6.42 -6.13 1.78
C LEU A 46 -6.60 -6.12 3.31
N GLN A 47 -7.36 -7.05 3.87
CA GLN A 47 -7.53 -7.20 5.31
C GLN A 47 -6.21 -7.54 6.00
N ALA A 48 -5.34 -8.32 5.36
CA ALA A 48 -4.00 -8.59 5.88
C ALA A 48 -3.11 -7.33 5.93
N LEU A 49 -3.43 -6.32 5.12
CA LEU A 49 -2.72 -5.04 5.07
C LEU A 49 -3.42 -3.95 5.90
N SER A 50 -4.52 -4.24 6.58
CA SER A 50 -5.30 -3.25 7.34
C SER A 50 -4.50 -2.44 8.38
N PRO A 51 -3.41 -2.94 8.99
CA PRO A 51 -2.60 -2.11 9.91
C PRO A 51 -1.88 -0.95 9.23
N ILE A 52 -1.72 -0.98 7.90
CA ILE A 52 -0.92 0.00 7.15
C ILE A 52 -1.71 0.75 6.07
N ILE A 53 -2.95 0.33 5.79
CA ILE A 53 -3.82 0.96 4.78
C ILE A 53 -5.15 1.44 5.39
N GLU A 54 -5.75 2.44 4.75
CA GLU A 54 -7.12 2.87 4.98
C GLU A 54 -7.97 2.72 3.71
N HIS A 55 -9.29 2.64 3.90
CA HIS A 55 -10.28 2.52 2.83
C HIS A 55 -11.10 3.81 2.72
N ASP A 56 -11.27 4.32 1.49
CA ASP A 56 -11.97 5.59 1.24
C ASP A 56 -13.51 5.46 1.13
N GLY A 57 -14.07 4.27 1.38
CA GLY A 57 -15.50 3.97 1.21
C GLY A 57 -15.94 3.78 -0.25
N LYS A 58 -15.14 4.17 -1.25
CA LYS A 58 -15.44 4.08 -2.69
C LYS A 58 -14.70 2.93 -3.39
N GLY A 59 -14.13 2.02 -2.60
CA GLY A 59 -13.39 0.86 -3.10
C GLY A 59 -11.92 1.14 -3.40
N ARG A 60 -11.39 2.30 -2.97
CA ARG A 60 -9.96 2.60 -3.03
C ARG A 60 -9.31 2.46 -1.66
N TYR A 61 -8.07 2.02 -1.69
CA TYR A 61 -7.23 1.81 -0.53
C TYR A 61 -5.93 2.58 -0.70
N GLN A 62 -5.47 3.20 0.36
CA GLN A 62 -4.25 4.01 0.39
C GLN A 62 -3.48 3.73 1.67
N LEU A 63 -2.17 4.01 1.70
CA LEU A 63 -1.38 3.88 2.92
C LEU A 63 -1.86 4.89 3.96
N LEU A 64 -1.89 4.50 5.24
CA LEU A 64 -2.08 5.45 6.33
C LEU A 64 -0.96 6.50 6.30
N PRO A 65 -1.20 7.74 6.77
CA PRO A 65 -0.21 8.82 6.71
C PRO A 65 1.18 8.44 7.24
N ALA A 66 1.26 7.63 8.30
CA ALA A 66 2.53 7.17 8.89
C ALA A 66 3.39 6.28 7.98
N TYR A 67 2.77 5.63 6.98
CA TYR A 67 3.44 4.74 6.02
C TYR A 67 3.55 5.37 4.63
N GLN A 68 2.93 6.53 4.41
CA GLN A 68 3.14 7.28 3.19
C GLN A 68 4.57 7.78 3.16
N THR A 69 5.30 7.43 2.11
CA THR A 69 6.59 8.07 1.85
C THR A 69 6.33 9.56 1.70
N CYS A 70 6.98 10.40 2.52
CA CYS A 70 6.97 11.84 2.33
C CYS A 70 7.41 12.12 0.89
N ARG A 71 6.45 12.44 0.02
CA ARG A 71 6.72 12.96 -1.33
C ARG A 71 6.96 14.47 -1.25
N CYS A 72 7.60 14.92 -0.17
CA CYS A 72 8.04 16.30 -0.05
C CYS A 72 9.17 16.51 -1.05
N VAL A 73 8.82 16.98 -2.24
CA VAL A 73 9.78 17.62 -3.16
C VAL A 73 10.24 18.98 -2.61
N HIS A 74 9.68 19.41 -1.46
CA HIS A 74 10.13 20.50 -0.61
C HIS A 74 9.82 20.13 0.85
N CYS A 75 10.79 19.55 1.56
CA CYS A 75 10.86 19.79 3.00
C CYS A 75 11.68 21.07 3.16
N PRO A 76 11.17 22.18 3.73
CA PRO A 76 12.08 23.11 4.36
C PRO A 76 12.78 22.32 5.47
N GLU A 77 14.11 22.26 5.44
CA GLU A 77 14.89 21.80 6.59
C GLU A 77 14.34 22.50 7.83
N ALA A 78 13.89 21.72 8.80
CA ALA A 78 13.65 22.25 10.13
C ALA A 78 15.02 22.72 10.64
N ASN A 79 15.29 24.03 10.53
CA ASN A 79 16.40 24.64 11.22
C ASN A 79 16.26 24.31 12.71
N ASP A 80 17.24 23.59 13.23
CA ASP A 80 17.50 23.43 14.64
C ASP A 80 17.80 24.83 15.22
N GLU A 81 16.77 25.53 15.68
CA GLU A 81 16.96 26.70 16.51
C GLU A 81 17.01 26.22 17.96
N THR A 82 18.22 25.84 18.38
CA THR A 82 18.56 25.61 19.78
C THR A 82 18.37 26.94 20.54
N PRO A 83 17.47 27.06 21.54
CA PRO A 83 17.44 28.25 22.37
C PRO A 83 18.58 28.15 23.37
N GLN A 84 19.65 28.92 23.15
CA GLN A 84 20.62 29.22 24.21
C GLN A 84 19.91 30.04 25.30
N ARG A 85 19.84 29.47 26.50
CA ARG A 85 19.74 30.21 27.75
C ARG A 85 20.57 29.54 28.83
#